data_AF-A0A351MFY5-F1
#
_entry.id   AF-A0A351MFY5-F1
#
_cell.length_a   1.000
_cell.length_b   1.000
_cell.length_c   1.000
_cell.angle_alpha   90.00
_cell.angle_beta   90.00
_cell.angle_gamma   90.00
#
_symmetry.space_group_name_H-M   'P 1'
#
loop_
_entity.id
_entity.type
_entity.pdbx_description
1 polymer ?
#
loop_
_entity_poly.entity_id
_entity_poly.type
_entity_poly.pdbx_seq_one_letter_code
_entity_poly.pdbx_strand_id
1 'polypeptide(L)' 'MTPTETPLIIAGRSYRSRLLIGTGKYASLDETAAALDASGAEIVTFAVRRLG' A
#
# COMPACT_ATOMS: atom_id res chain seq x y z
N MET A 1 -23.33 5.30 -10.92
CA MET A 1 -22.63 4.34 -10.05
C MET A 1 -21.15 4.45 -10.35
N THR A 2 -20.41 5.19 -9.55
CA THR A 2 -18.95 5.33 -9.68
C THR A 2 -18.31 4.04 -9.15
N PRO A 3 -17.45 3.35 -9.93
CA PRO A 3 -16.85 2.07 -9.52
C PRO A 3 -15.98 2.16 -8.24
N THR A 4 -15.65 3.38 -7.80
CA THR A 4 -14.83 3.65 -6.61
C THR A 4 -15.57 3.48 -5.28
N GLU A 5 -16.91 3.52 -5.26
CA GLU A 5 -17.70 3.42 -4.02
C GLU A 5 -17.83 1.98 -3.48
N THR A 6 -17.73 0.98 -4.36
CA THR A 6 -17.71 -0.42 -3.94
C THR A 6 -16.37 -0.69 -3.25
N PRO A 7 -16.29 -1.29 -2.05
CA PRO A 7 -15.01 -1.63 -1.43
C PRO A 7 -14.28 -2.75 -2.20
N LEU A 8 -12.94 -2.71 -2.19
CA LEU A 8 -12.09 -3.81 -2.62
C LEU A 8 -12.04 -4.85 -1.50
N ILE A 9 -12.49 -6.07 -1.76
CA ILE A 9 -12.42 -7.16 -0.78
C ILE A 9 -11.28 -8.11 -1.14
N ILE A 10 -10.28 -8.24 -0.27
CA ILE A 10 -9.18 -9.20 -0.41
C ILE A 10 -9.16 -10.06 0.84
N ALA A 11 -9.32 -11.38 0.67
CA ALA A 11 -9.35 -12.36 1.77
C ALA A 11 -10.32 -11.97 2.91
N GLY A 12 -11.51 -11.47 2.55
CA GLY A 12 -12.55 -11.06 3.51
C GLY A 12 -12.31 -9.70 4.19
N ARG A 13 -11.19 -9.01 3.91
CA ARG A 13 -10.91 -7.65 4.40
C ARG A 13 -11.31 -6.62 3.36
N SER A 14 -11.99 -5.56 3.80
CA SER A 14 -12.43 -4.45 2.97
C SER A 14 -11.39 -3.32 2.94
N TYR A 15 -11.13 -2.80 1.75
CA TYR A 15 -10.25 -1.66 1.48
C TYR A 15 -10.99 -0.65 0.59
N ARG A 16 -10.81 0.64 0.85
CA ARG A 16 -11.36 1.74 0.05
C ARG A 16 -10.39 2.12 -1.07
N SER A 17 -9.11 2.27 -0.72
CA SER A 17 -8.03 2.62 -1.62
C SER A 17 -7.82 1.55 -2.69
N ARG A 18 -7.57 2.00 -3.93
CA ARG A 18 -7.20 1.15 -5.07
C ARG A 18 -5.73 1.29 -5.44
N LEU A 19 -4.98 2.04 -4.65
CA LEU A 19 -3.55 2.24 -4.82
C LEU A 19 -2.79 1.32 -3.88
N LEU A 20 -2.06 0.37 -4.46
CA LEU A 20 -1.13 -0.50 -3.75
C LEU A 20 0.28 0.08 -3.92
N ILE A 21 1.05 0.14 -2.84
CA ILE A 21 2.41 0.67 -2.85
C ILE A 21 3.44 -0.41 -2.56
N GLY A 22 4.59 -0.34 -3.22
CA GLY A 22 5.79 -1.13 -2.89
C GLY A 22 6.87 -0.23 -2.28
N THR A 23 7.66 -0.76 -1.35
CA THR A 23 8.66 0.04 -0.60
C THR A 23 10.11 -0.10 -1.09
N GLY A 24 10.34 -0.82 -2.19
CA GLY A 24 11.69 -1.22 -2.62
C GLY A 24 12.58 -0.13 -3.22
N LYS A 25 12.12 1.12 -3.36
CA LYS A 25 12.85 2.20 -4.05
C LYS A 25 12.97 3.51 -3.26
N TYR A 26 12.38 3.60 -2.08
CA TYR A 26 12.54 4.79 -1.23
C TYR A 26 13.95 4.87 -0.67
N ALA A 27 14.50 6.08 -0.58
CA ALA A 27 15.83 6.35 -0.07
C ALA A 27 15.92 6.19 1.45
N SER A 28 14.80 6.33 2.16
CA SER A 28 14.72 6.15 3.61
C SER A 28 13.34 5.66 4.08
N LEU A 29 13.27 5.26 5.35
CA LEU A 29 12.02 4.92 6.01
C LEU A 29 11.13 6.15 6.21
N ASP A 30 11.71 7.32 6.46
CA ASP A 30 10.96 8.56 6.60
C ASP A 30 10.30 8.96 5.27
N GLU A 31 11.01 8.81 4.15
CA GLU A 31 10.43 9.02 2.82
C GLU A 31 9.31 8.00 2.54
N THR A 32 9.51 6.74 2.93
CA THR A 32 8.48 5.69 2.80
C THR A 32 7.23 6.08 3.59
N ALA A 33 7.37 6.52 4.84
CA ALA A 33 6.26 6.92 5.69
C ALA A 33 5.51 8.13 5.10
N ALA A 34 6.24 9.16 4.68
CA ALA A 34 5.66 10.33 4.03
C ALA A 34 4.90 9.97 2.75
N ALA A 35 5.43 9.05 1.93
CA ALA A 35 4.78 8.60 0.71
C ALA A 35 3.50 7.78 1.02
N LEU A 36 3.52 6.93 2.05
CA LEU A 36 2.35 6.20 2.53
C LEU A 36 1.23 7.17 2.93
N ASP A 37 1.54 8.14 3.80
CA ASP A 37 0.57 9.11 4.30
C ASP A 37 -0.03 9.95 3.18
N ALA A 38 0.80 10.44 2.25
CA ALA A 38 0.35 11.25 1.12
C ALA A 38 -0.51 10.46 0.13
N SER A 39 -0.29 9.15 0.00
CA SER A 39 -0.96 8.32 -1.00
C SER A 39 -2.34 7.81 -0.59
N GLY A 40 -2.64 7.74 0.72
CA GLY A 40 -3.82 7.05 1.23
C GLY A 40 -3.88 5.56 0.87
N ALA A 41 -2.73 4.93 0.59
CA ALA A 41 -2.65 3.50 0.34
C ALA A 41 -2.95 2.71 1.63
N GLU A 42 -3.84 1.73 1.53
CA GLU A 42 -4.18 0.85 2.68
C GLU A 42 -3.45 -0.49 2.61
N ILE A 43 -2.76 -0.76 1.50
CA ILE A 43 -2.02 -2.01 1.26
C ILE A 43 -0.61 -1.66 0.78
N VAL A 44 0.38 -2.21 1.49
CA VAL A 44 1.81 -2.02 1.20
C VAL A 44 2.50 -3.37 1.04
N THR A 45 3.40 -3.47 0.07
CA THR A 45 4.18 -4.66 -0.25
C THR A 45 5.66 -4.43 -0.01
N PHE A 46 6.35 -5.48 0.45
CA PHE A 46 7.79 -5.49 0.65
C PHE A 46 8.38 -6.83 0.22
N ALA A 47 9.64 -6.82 -0.18
CA ALA A 47 10.37 -8.03 -0.54
C ALA A 47 11.04 -8.61 0.71
N VAL A 48 10.71 -9.86 1.05
CA VAL A 48 11.44 -10.62 2.08
C VAL A 48 12.76 -11.10 1.50
N ARG A 49 13.87 -10.87 2.22
CA ARG A 49 15.21 -11.32 1.85
C ARG A 49 15.78 -12.20 2.95
N ARG A 50 16.64 -13.17 2.57
CA ARG A 50 17.41 -13.96 3.55
C ARG A 50 18.52 -13.09 4.12
N LEU A 51 18.70 -13.15 5.45
CA LEU A 51 19.91 -12.66 6.09
C LEU A 51 21.00 -13.71 5.86
N GLY A 52 22.12 -13.27 5.27
CA GLY A 52 23.32 -14.08 5.09
C GLY A 52 24.26 -13.96 6.28
#